data_AF-H9BM19-F1
#
_entry.id   AF-H9BM19-F1
#
_cell.length_a   1.000
_cell.length_b   1.000
_cell.length_c   1.000
_cell.angle_alpha   90.00
_cell.angle_beta   90.00
_cell.angle_gamma   90.00
#
_symmetry.space_group_name_H-M   'P 1'
#
loop_
_entity.id
_entity.type
_entity.pdbx_description
1 polymer ?
#
loop_
_entity_poly.entity_id
_entity_poly.type
_entity_poly.pdbx_seq_one_letter_code
_entity_poly.pdbx_strand_id
1 'polypeptide(L)' 'SDGSIRGSQREGYDGQDFISFELGSKSFVAADDVAEITRRHWEDEGNVAERLENYLKHVCPEGLQKYVGYGR' A
#
# COMPACT_ATOMS: atom_id res chain seq x y z
N SER A 1 18.19 10.95 -5.03
CA SER A 1 17.68 9.92 -4.12
C SER A 1 18.83 9.19 -3.47
N ASP A 2 18.68 8.81 -2.22
CA ASP A 2 19.62 8.01 -1.40
C ASP A 2 19.62 6.51 -1.76
N GLY A 3 18.89 6.11 -2.81
CA GLY A 3 18.71 4.71 -3.19
C GLY A 3 17.66 3.96 -2.35
N SER A 4 16.99 4.64 -1.42
CA SER A 4 15.91 4.05 -0.64
C SER A 4 14.68 3.78 -1.52
N ILE A 5 14.16 2.56 -1.46
CA ILE A 5 12.87 2.19 -2.04
C ILE A 5 11.81 2.33 -0.94
N ARG A 6 10.75 3.10 -1.19
CA ARG A 6 9.62 3.27 -0.29
C ARG A 6 8.34 2.85 -1.00
N GLY A 7 7.64 1.88 -0.42
CA GLY A 7 6.34 1.44 -0.92
C GLY A 7 5.21 2.33 -0.41
N SER A 8 4.15 2.44 -1.20
CA SER A 8 2.90 3.12 -0.85
C SER A 8 1.74 2.47 -1.60
N GLN A 9 0.56 2.43 -1.00
CA GLN A 9 -0.69 2.02 -1.65
C GLN A 9 -1.75 3.09 -1.38
N ARG A 10 -2.40 3.55 -2.45
CA ARG A 10 -3.54 4.47 -2.39
C ARG A 10 -4.56 4.07 -3.43
N GLU A 11 -5.82 3.99 -3.01
CA GLU A 11 -6.96 3.78 -3.88
C GLU A 11 -7.76 5.07 -3.99
N GLY A 12 -8.26 5.36 -5.19
CA GLY A 12 -9.17 6.47 -5.46
C GLY A 12 -10.49 5.98 -6.04
N TYR A 13 -11.57 6.70 -5.76
CA TYR A 13 -12.90 6.42 -6.26
C TYR A 13 -13.47 7.68 -6.91
N ASP A 14 -14.00 7.56 -8.13
CA ASP A 14 -14.49 8.70 -8.93
C ASP A 14 -13.47 9.84 -9.10
N GLY A 15 -12.18 9.50 -9.19
CA GLY A 15 -11.08 10.46 -9.33
C GLY A 15 -10.71 11.21 -8.05
N GLN A 16 -11.30 10.84 -6.91
CA GLN A 16 -11.01 11.41 -5.60
C GLN A 16 -10.22 10.41 -4.74
N ASP A 17 -9.44 10.91 -3.80
CA ASP A 17 -8.80 10.07 -2.78
C ASP A 17 -9.87 9.31 -2.00
N PHE A 18 -9.64 8.01 -1.77
CA PHE A 18 -10.60 7.16 -1.05
C PHE A 18 -9.96 6.51 0.17
N ILE A 19 -8.88 5.74 0.00
CA ILE A 19 -8.18 5.09 1.12
C ILE A 19 -6.69 4.95 0.83
N SER A 20 -5.84 5.12 1.85
CA SER A 20 -4.40 4.85 1.76
C SER A 20 -3.92 3.94 2.86
N PHE A 21 -2.87 3.16 2.58
CA PHE A 21 -2.25 2.27 3.55
C PHE A 21 -1.02 2.91 4.20
N GLU A 22 -0.99 2.91 5.52
CA GLU A 22 0.14 3.38 6.32
C GLU A 22 1.12 2.22 6.57
N LEU A 23 2.20 2.24 5.78
CA LEU A 23 3.22 1.20 5.83
C LEU A 23 3.98 1.24 7.16
N GLY A 24 3.90 0.14 7.92
CA GLY A 24 4.59 -0.04 9.20
C GLY A 24 3.65 -0.05 10.41
N SER A 25 2.62 0.80 10.43
CA SER A 25 1.53 0.67 11.41
C SER A 25 0.50 -0.40 11.02
N LYS A 26 0.53 -0.83 9.75
CA LYS A 26 -0.44 -1.79 9.17
C LYS A 26 -1.89 -1.32 9.32
N SER A 27 -2.10 -0.01 9.19
CA SER A 27 -3.40 0.65 9.32
C SER A 27 -3.77 1.38 8.03
N PHE A 28 -5.02 1.81 7.92
CA PHE A 28 -5.47 2.59 6.77
C PHE A 28 -5.96 3.97 7.16
N VAL A 29 -5.84 4.91 6.23
CA VAL A 29 -6.37 6.28 6.34
C VAL A 29 -7.50 6.39 5.32
N ALA A 30 -8.72 6.55 5.82
CA ALA A 30 -9.90 6.82 5.00
C ALA A 30 -9.96 8.31 4.66
N ALA A 31 -10.36 8.63 3.43
CA ALA A 31 -10.49 10.02 2.97
C ALA A 31 -11.85 10.64 3.37
N ASP A 32 -12.90 9.82 3.51
CA ASP A 32 -14.25 10.25 3.89
C ASP A 32 -15.02 9.16 4.67
N ASP A 33 -16.26 9.48 5.07
CA ASP A 33 -17.14 8.59 5.83
C ASP A 33 -17.56 7.32 5.07
N VAL A 34 -17.51 7.33 3.73
CA VAL A 34 -17.79 6.15 2.91
C VAL A 34 -16.59 5.21 2.94
N ALA A 35 -15.38 5.75 2.81
CA ALA A 35 -14.12 5.00 2.91
C ALA A 35 -13.87 4.41 4.30
N GLU A 36 -14.43 5.01 5.36
CA GLU A 36 -14.39 4.46 6.72
C GLU A 36 -14.98 3.05 6.81
N ILE A 37 -15.99 2.74 5.99
CA ILE A 37 -16.59 1.40 5.92
C ILE A 37 -15.55 0.40 5.42
N THR A 38 -14.84 0.75 4.35
CA THR A 38 -13.76 -0.08 3.78
C THR A 38 -12.59 -0.22 4.75
N ARG A 39 -12.17 0.87 5.43
CA ARG A 39 -11.10 0.79 6.45
C ARG A 39 -11.44 -0.27 7.49
N ARG A 40 -12.60 -0.17 8.13
CA ARG A 40 -12.98 -1.10 9.22
C ARG A 40 -13.00 -2.53 8.72
N HIS A 41 -13.58 -2.76 7.54
CA HIS A 41 -13.62 -4.09 6.95
C HIS A 41 -12.21 -4.67 6.72
N TRP A 42 -11.29 -3.89 6.15
CA TRP A 42 -9.92 -4.34 5.88
C TRP A 42 -9.07 -4.51 7.13
N GLU A 43 -9.30 -3.70 8.16
CA GLU A 43 -8.64 -3.84 9.46
C GLU A 43 -9.19 -5.04 10.26
N ASP A 44 -10.49 -5.33 10.15
CA ASP A 44 -11.13 -6.47 10.81
C ASP A 44 -10.74 -7.81 10.16
N GLU A 45 -10.60 -7.86 8.83
CA GLU A 45 -10.17 -9.09 8.14
C GLU A 45 -8.71 -9.46 8.43
N GLY A 46 -7.87 -8.49 8.80
CA GLY A 46 -6.45 -8.64 9.16
C GLY A 46 -5.51 -9.10 8.02
N ASN A 47 -6.03 -9.83 7.04
CA ASN A 47 -5.28 -10.39 5.92
C ASN A 47 -4.79 -9.30 4.92
N VAL A 48 -5.54 -8.21 4.75
CA VAL A 48 -5.26 -7.17 3.76
C VAL A 48 -4.02 -6.39 4.18
N ALA A 49 -3.95 -5.99 5.44
CA ALA A 49 -2.83 -5.21 5.97
C ALA A 49 -1.50 -6.00 5.91
N GLU A 50 -1.52 -7.27 6.31
CA GLU A 50 -0.34 -8.16 6.22
C GLU A 50 0.12 -8.37 4.78
N ARG A 51 -0.84 -8.60 3.86
CA ARG A 51 -0.54 -8.81 2.44
C ARG A 51 0.06 -7.56 1.80
N LEU A 52 -0.50 -6.38 2.08
CA LEU A 52 0.01 -5.11 1.58
C LEU A 52 1.40 -4.82 2.15
N GLU A 53 1.61 -5.04 3.44
CA GLU A 53 2.92 -4.84 4.04
C GLU A 53 3.98 -5.73 3.40
N ASN A 54 3.72 -7.04 3.25
CA ASN A 54 4.65 -7.96 2.62
C ASN A 54 4.94 -7.56 1.16
N TYR A 55 3.91 -7.17 0.41
CA TYR A 55 4.09 -6.74 -0.98
C TYR A 55 4.96 -5.48 -1.08
N LEU A 56 4.68 -4.47 -0.26
CA LEU A 56 5.37 -3.17 -0.32
C LEU A 56 6.78 -3.22 0.26
N LYS A 57 7.05 -4.07 1.26
CA LYS A 57 8.39 -4.21 1.85
C LYS A 57 9.31 -5.15 1.08
N HIS A 58 8.76 -6.16 0.41
CA HIS A 58 9.57 -7.26 -0.16
C HIS A 58 9.32 -7.42 -1.66
N VAL A 59 8.10 -7.83 -2.04
CA VAL A 59 7.81 -8.26 -3.41
C VAL A 59 8.02 -7.14 -4.43
N CYS A 60 7.52 -5.94 -4.15
CA CYS A 60 7.64 -4.79 -5.05
C CYS A 60 9.10 -4.32 -5.18
N PRO A 61 9.85 -4.07 -4.08
CA PRO A 61 11.27 -3.71 -4.17
C PRO A 61 12.13 -4.76 -4.88
N GLU A 62 11.92 -6.05 -4.62
CA GLU A 62 12.65 -7.15 -5.28
C GLU A 62 12.37 -7.19 -6.78
N GLY A 63 11.10 -7.06 -7.16
CA GLY A 63 10.69 -6.96 -8.56
C GLY A 63 11.34 -5.75 -9.25
N LEU A 64 11.32 -4.59 -8.60
CA LEU A 64 11.92 -3.37 -9.13
C LEU A 64 13.42 -3.55 -9.38
N GLN A 65 14.17 -4.09 -8.41
CA GLN A 65 15.60 -4.35 -8.56
C GLN A 65 15.89 -5.32 -9.72
N LYS A 66 15.10 -6.37 -9.87
CA LYS A 66 15.22 -7.34 -10.97
C LYS A 66 15.04 -6.67 -12.34
N TYR A 67 13.95 -5.92 -12.53
CA TYR A 67 13.66 -5.29 -13.82
C TYR A 67 14.60 -4.14 -14.17
N VAL A 68 15.05 -3.36 -13.17
CA VAL A 68 16.12 -2.37 -13.36
C VAL A 68 17.42 -3.07 -13.79
N GLY A 69 17.73 -4.24 -13.22
CA GLY A 69 18.88 -5.05 -13.60
C GLY A 69 18.86 -5.51 -15.06
N TYR A 70 17.69 -5.80 -15.64
CA TYR A 70 17.56 -6.15 -17.06
C TYR A 70 17.75 -4.98 -18.03
N GLY A 71 17.58 -3.74 -17.55
CA GLY A 71 17.77 -2.53 -18.36
C GLY A 71 19.19 -1.95 -18.32
N ARG A 72 20.12 -2.62 -17.64
CA ARG A 72 21.55 -2.29 -17.61
C ARG A 72 22.32 -3.15 -18.61
#